data_AF-A0A418CYW3-F1
#
_entry.id   AF-A0A418CYW3-F1
#
_cell.length_a   1.000
_cell.length_b   1.000
_cell.length_c   1.000
_cell.angle_alpha   90.00
_cell.angle_beta   90.00
_cell.angle_gamma   90.00
#
_symmetry.space_group_name_H-M   'P 1'
#
loop_
_entity.id
_entity.type
_entity.pdbx_description
1 polymer ?
#
loop_
_entity_poly.entity_id
_entity_poly.type
_entity_poly.pdbx_seq_one_letter_code
_entity_poly.pdbx_strand_id
1 'polypeptide(L)'
;MVTGQRNLARKDFQHAKRIVIKMGTSVVSTNGEPALGRLASLVEQVSMLKRQGKEVLLVTSGSIGIGRKKLHKQLLLSASLRMHVQGGTEQHHALDAKKGAMAAAGQVGLMALYETLFSMYDVACSQVEDHHSTI
;
A
#
# COMPACT_ATOMS: atom_id res chain seq x y z
N MET A 1 38.64 -6.51 -1.15
CA MET A 1 38.06 -7.72 -1.77
C MET A 1 36.79 -7.31 -2.48
N VAL A 2 36.76 -7.36 -3.81
CA VAL A 2 35.55 -7.04 -4.59
C VAL A 2 34.60 -8.23 -4.44
N THR A 3 33.49 -8.05 -3.72
CA THR A 3 32.37 -9.01 -3.76
C THR A 3 31.85 -9.02 -5.19
N GLY A 4 32.22 -10.05 -5.96
CA GLY A 4 31.69 -10.27 -7.30
C GLY A 4 30.16 -10.28 -7.23
N GLN A 5 29.51 -9.47 -8.06
CA GLN A 5 28.06 -9.49 -8.22
C GLN A 5 27.64 -10.91 -8.61
N ARG A 6 27.08 -11.66 -7.66
CA ARG A 6 26.40 -12.92 -7.99
C ARG A 6 25.14 -12.57 -8.75
N ASN A 7 25.01 -13.09 -9.96
CA ASN A 7 23.74 -13.10 -10.66
C ASN A 7 22.77 -14.02 -9.91
N LEU A 8 21.82 -13.42 -9.19
CA LEU A 8 20.78 -14.15 -8.48
C LEU A 8 19.83 -14.79 -9.50
N ALA A 9 19.64 -16.10 -9.41
CA ALA A 9 18.69 -16.85 -10.19
C ALA A 9 17.45 -17.21 -9.35
N ARG A 10 16.34 -17.57 -10.01
CA ARG A 10 15.08 -17.91 -9.34
C ARG A 10 15.23 -19.02 -8.28
N LYS A 11 16.11 -19.98 -8.52
CA LYS A 11 16.42 -21.09 -7.59
C LYS A 11 17.01 -20.60 -6.26
N ASP A 12 17.74 -19.49 -6.28
CA ASP A 12 18.44 -18.98 -5.09
C ASP A 12 17.46 -18.44 -4.05
N PHE A 13 16.25 -18.04 -4.46
CA PHE A 13 15.18 -17.58 -3.55
C PHE A 13 14.69 -18.68 -2.61
N GLN A 14 14.83 -19.96 -2.96
CA GLN A 14 14.42 -21.07 -2.08
C GLN A 14 15.19 -21.06 -0.75
N HIS A 15 16.46 -20.63 -0.81
CA HIS A 15 17.36 -20.57 0.33
C HIS A 15 17.34 -19.21 1.04
N ALA A 16 16.61 -18.21 0.53
CA ALA A 16 16.51 -16.91 1.16
C ALA A 16 15.91 -17.04 2.56
N LYS A 17 16.57 -16.47 3.58
CA LYS A 17 16.06 -16.42 4.96
C LYS A 17 15.05 -15.29 5.15
N ARG A 18 15.35 -14.12 4.55
CA ARG A 18 14.53 -12.91 4.59
C ARG A 18 14.06 -12.56 3.19
N ILE A 19 12.77 -12.27 3.04
CA ILE A 19 12.11 -12.00 1.77
C ILE A 19 11.37 -10.67 1.90
N VAL A 20 11.66 -9.74 0.99
CA VAL A 20 10.91 -8.50 0.85
C VAL A 20 10.01 -8.63 -0.37
N ILE A 21 8.69 -8.52 -0.17
CA ILE A 21 7.71 -8.60 -1.25
C ILE A 21 7.14 -7.20 -1.46
N LYS A 22 7.46 -6.62 -2.62
CA LYS A 22 6.90 -5.32 -3.01
C LYS A 22 5.68 -5.52 -3.90
N MET A 23 4.56 -4.92 -3.50
CA MET A 23 3.32 -4.92 -4.26
C MET A 23 3.05 -3.52 -4.80
N GLY A 24 2.92 -3.41 -6.13
CA GLY A 24 2.52 -2.16 -6.79
C GLY A 24 1.02 -1.86 -6.65
N THR A 25 0.63 -0.60 -6.87
CA THR A 25 -0.77 -0.16 -6.85
C THR A 25 -1.69 -1.04 -7.69
N SER A 26 -1.24 -1.49 -8.87
CA SER A 26 -2.01 -2.36 -9.77
C SER A 26 -2.26 -3.75 -9.21
N VAL A 27 -1.42 -4.24 -8.29
CA VAL A 27 -1.59 -5.52 -7.58
C VAL A 27 -2.53 -5.33 -6.40
N VAL A 28 -2.33 -4.25 -5.64
CA VAL A 28 -3.06 -3.98 -4.38
C VAL A 28 -4.49 -3.52 -4.64
N SER A 29 -4.73 -2.82 -5.75
CA SER A 29 -6.01 -2.17 -6.02
C SER A 29 -6.48 -2.28 -7.47
N THR A 30 -7.79 -2.16 -7.65
CA THR A 30 -8.47 -2.01 -8.94
C THR A 30 -9.41 -0.82 -8.84
N ASN A 31 -9.23 0.20 -9.69
CA ASN A 31 -10.07 1.41 -9.71
C ASN A 31 -10.22 2.10 -8.33
N GLY A 32 -9.16 2.12 -7.53
CA GLY A 32 -9.16 2.71 -6.19
C GLY A 32 -9.89 1.88 -5.14
N GLU A 33 -10.16 0.60 -5.39
CA GLU A 33 -10.63 -0.35 -4.38
C GLU A 33 -9.56 -1.41 -4.10
N PRO A 34 -9.43 -1.91 -2.86
CA PRO A 34 -8.58 -3.06 -2.57
C PRO A 34 -8.98 -4.27 -3.42
N ALA A 35 -8.00 -4.92 -4.05
CA ALA A 35 -8.22 -6.11 -4.84
C ALA A 35 -8.23 -7.36 -3.94
N LEU A 36 -9.31 -7.51 -3.16
CA LEU A 36 -9.42 -8.46 -2.04
C LEU A 36 -8.95 -9.87 -2.39
N GLY A 37 -9.40 -10.46 -3.51
CA GLY A 37 -8.99 -11.82 -3.88
C GLY A 37 -7.49 -11.96 -4.12
N ARG A 38 -6.84 -10.95 -4.72
CA ARG A 38 -5.39 -10.94 -4.93
C ARG A 38 -4.65 -10.76 -3.61
N LEU A 39 -5.13 -9.85 -2.76
CA LEU A 39 -4.52 -9.60 -1.45
C LEU A 39 -4.65 -10.82 -0.53
N ALA A 40 -5.81 -11.48 -0.50
CA ALA A 40 -6.02 -12.71 0.26
C ALA A 40 -5.06 -13.83 -0.19
N SER A 41 -4.96 -14.07 -1.50
CA SER A 41 -4.02 -15.07 -2.05
C SER A 41 -2.55 -14.74 -1.73
N LEU A 42 -2.18 -13.46 -1.72
CA LEU A 42 -0.83 -13.05 -1.34
C LEU A 42 -0.58 -13.24 0.16
N VAL A 43 -1.54 -12.89 1.01
CA VAL A 43 -1.46 -13.09 2.46
C VAL A 43 -1.34 -14.57 2.81
N GLU A 44 -2.08 -15.44 2.12
CA GLU A 44 -1.96 -16.90 2.26
C GLU A 44 -0.53 -17.37 1.98
N GLN A 45 0.05 -16.96 0.83
CA GLN A 45 1.40 -17.31 0.44
C GLN A 45 2.45 -16.77 1.42
N VAL A 46 2.28 -15.55 1.91
CA VAL A 46 3.15 -14.95 2.94
C VAL A 46 3.08 -15.76 4.23
N SER A 47 1.89 -16.17 4.64
CA SER A 47 1.66 -16.97 5.85
C SER A 47 2.32 -18.34 5.73
N MET A 48 2.29 -18.95 4.54
CA MET A 48 3.05 -20.18 4.26
C MET A 48 4.57 -19.98 4.41
N LEU A 49 5.13 -18.90 3.86
CA LEU A 49 6.55 -18.58 4.02
C LEU A 49 6.92 -18.36 5.49
N LYS A 50 6.09 -17.65 6.26
CA LYS A 50 6.24 -17.47 7.71
C LYS A 50 6.28 -18.81 8.45
N ARG A 51 5.37 -19.75 8.14
CA ARG A 51 5.36 -21.11 8.71
C ARG A 51 6.61 -21.93 8.36
N GLN A 52 7.24 -21.66 7.22
CA GLN A 52 8.54 -22.25 6.85
C GLN A 52 9.73 -21.60 7.58
N GLY A 53 9.49 -20.73 8.56
CA GLY A 53 10.54 -20.04 9.31
C GLY A 53 11.20 -18.88 8.54
N LYS A 54 10.59 -18.41 7.45
CA LYS A 54 11.08 -17.26 6.68
C LYS A 54 10.66 -15.94 7.34
N GLU A 55 11.54 -14.96 7.27
CA GLU A 55 11.24 -13.59 7.65
C GLU A 55 10.68 -12.86 6.43
N VAL A 56 9.46 -12.32 6.52
CA VAL A 56 8.80 -11.66 5.39
C VAL A 56 8.47 -10.22 5.73
N LEU A 57 8.85 -9.30 4.85
CA LEU A 57 8.47 -7.88 4.90
C LEU A 57 7.61 -7.59 3.66
N LEU A 58 6.44 -7.00 3.89
CA LEU A 58 5.56 -6.53 2.82
C LEU A 58 5.76 -5.04 2.61
N VAL A 59 6.01 -4.64 1.37
CA VAL A 59 6.07 -3.23 0.96
C VAL A 59 4.90 -2.99 0.01
N THR A 60 3.88 -2.29 0.50
CA THR A 60 2.64 -2.06 -0.24
C THR A 60 2.55 -0.63 -0.77
N SER A 61 1.72 -0.43 -1.79
CA SER A 61 1.39 0.87 -2.36
C SER A 61 -0.13 0.95 -2.63
N GLY A 62 -0.63 2.02 -3.22
CA GLY A 62 -2.06 2.15 -3.56
C GLY A 62 -2.95 2.83 -2.52
N SER A 63 -2.40 3.24 -1.38
CA SER A 63 -3.12 3.99 -0.34
C SER A 63 -3.78 5.27 -0.88
N ILE A 64 -3.11 6.04 -1.74
CA ILE A 64 -3.69 7.26 -2.34
C ILE A 64 -4.95 6.96 -3.16
N GLY A 65 -4.93 5.93 -4.01
CA GLY A 65 -6.08 5.59 -4.85
C GLY A 65 -7.28 5.15 -4.02
N ILE A 66 -7.02 4.33 -2.99
CA ILE A 66 -8.03 3.85 -2.04
C ILE A 66 -8.60 5.00 -1.22
N GLY A 67 -7.75 5.86 -0.68
CA GLY A 67 -8.19 7.02 0.08
C GLY A 67 -8.92 8.06 -0.76
N ARG A 68 -8.52 8.27 -2.03
CA ARG A 68 -9.26 9.13 -2.96
C ARG A 68 -10.70 8.67 -3.12
N LYS A 69 -10.92 7.35 -3.25
CA LYS A 69 -12.26 6.78 -3.38
C LYS A 69 -13.04 6.90 -2.08
N LYS A 70 -12.41 6.60 -0.94
CA LYS A 70 -12.99 6.76 0.40
C LYS A 70 -13.43 8.20 0.69
N LEU A 71 -12.63 9.19 0.30
CA LEU A 71 -12.89 10.61 0.54
C LEU A 71 -13.69 11.27 -0.60
N HIS A 72 -14.12 10.53 -1.62
CA HIS A 72 -14.67 11.08 -2.86
C HIS A 72 -15.80 12.10 -2.62
N LYS A 73 -16.79 11.76 -1.79
CA LYS A 73 -17.92 12.65 -1.46
C LYS A 73 -17.45 13.96 -0.81
N GLN A 74 -16.52 13.89 0.14
CA GLN A 74 -15.98 15.07 0.82
C GLN A 74 -15.14 15.93 -0.13
N LEU A 75 -14.40 15.30 -1.05
CA LEU A 75 -13.65 15.99 -2.09
C LEU A 75 -14.59 16.79 -3.00
N LEU A 76 -15.67 16.17 -3.49
CA LEU A 76 -16.68 16.82 -4.32
C LEU A 76 -17.35 18.00 -3.60
N LEU A 77 -17.84 17.80 -2.38
CA LEU A 77 -18.47 18.87 -1.60
C LEU A 77 -17.52 20.05 -1.37
N SER A 78 -16.26 19.78 -1.03
CA SER A 78 -15.25 20.83 -0.85
C SER A 78 -14.92 21.58 -2.14
N ALA A 79 -15.05 20.93 -3.30
CA ALA A 79 -14.85 21.57 -4.60
C ALA A 79 -16.04 22.47 -4.93
N SER A 80 -17.28 21.98 -4.75
CA SER A 80 -18.50 22.75 -5.00
C SER A 80 -18.57 24.03 -4.15
N LEU A 81 -18.20 23.96 -2.87
CA LEU A 81 -18.16 25.13 -1.99
C LEU A 81 -17.12 26.17 -2.45
N ARG A 82 -15.92 25.74 -2.84
CA ARG A 82 -14.87 26.66 -3.35
C ARG A 82 -15.27 27.35 -4.64
N MET A 83 -15.94 26.63 -5.54
CA MET A 83 -16.46 27.23 -6.78
C MET A 83 -17.48 28.34 -6.50
N HIS A 84 -18.31 28.17 -5.46
CA HIS A 84 -19.31 29.16 -5.06
C HIS A 84 -18.70 30.39 -4.34
N VAL A 85 -17.62 30.19 -3.58
CA VAL A 85 -17.03 31.25 -2.73
C VAL A 85 -15.88 32.00 -3.42
N GLN A 86 -15.12 31.38 -4.32
CA GLN A 86 -13.84 31.92 -4.80
C GLN A 86 -13.71 32.13 -6.32
N GLY A 87 -14.77 32.03 -7.12
CA GLY A 87 -14.73 32.51 -8.52
C GLY A 87 -13.75 31.78 -9.47
N GLY A 88 -13.30 30.57 -9.10
CA GLY A 88 -12.81 29.48 -9.96
C GLY A 88 -11.67 29.73 -10.96
N THR A 89 -10.49 29.15 -10.70
CA THR A 89 -9.55 28.64 -11.74
C THR A 89 -8.59 27.53 -11.23
N GLU A 90 -8.38 27.36 -9.94
CA GLU A 90 -7.33 26.48 -9.37
C GLU A 90 -7.84 25.07 -8.96
N GLN A 91 -8.46 24.30 -9.88
CA GLN A 91 -8.95 22.94 -9.54
C GLN A 91 -7.85 21.88 -9.46
N HIS A 92 -6.78 22.00 -10.26
CA HIS A 92 -5.72 20.99 -10.35
C HIS A 92 -4.81 20.97 -9.12
N HIS A 93 -4.46 22.14 -8.56
CA HIS A 93 -3.62 22.24 -7.36
C HIS A 93 -4.31 21.67 -6.09
N ALA A 94 -5.65 21.68 -6.04
CA ALA A 94 -6.40 21.24 -4.86
C ALA A 94 -6.37 19.71 -4.65
N LEU A 95 -6.20 18.91 -5.70
CA LEU A 95 -6.10 17.44 -5.57
C LEU A 95 -4.70 17.01 -5.14
N ASP A 96 -3.67 17.69 -5.66
CA ASP A 96 -2.28 17.44 -5.25
C ASP A 96 -2.05 17.82 -3.79
N ALA A 97 -2.61 18.95 -3.34
CA ALA A 97 -2.61 19.36 -1.93
C ALA A 97 -3.28 18.33 -1.00
N LYS A 98 -4.14 17.44 -1.52
CA LYS A 98 -4.87 16.44 -0.73
C LYS A 98 -4.28 15.03 -0.83
N LYS A 99 -3.17 14.83 -1.56
CA LYS A 99 -2.51 13.52 -1.67
C LYS A 99 -2.13 12.94 -0.31
N GLY A 100 -1.63 13.76 0.61
CA GLY A 100 -1.32 13.32 1.98
C GLY A 100 -2.54 12.82 2.73
N ALA A 101 -3.66 13.56 2.69
CA ALA A 101 -4.91 13.14 3.32
C ALA A 101 -5.50 11.86 2.70
N MET A 102 -5.42 11.73 1.38
CA MET A 102 -5.82 10.50 0.67
C MET A 102 -4.90 9.33 1.05
N ALA A 103 -3.59 9.53 1.08
CA ALA A 103 -2.63 8.50 1.52
C ALA A 103 -2.97 8.03 2.93
N ALA A 104 -3.10 8.94 3.91
CA ALA A 104 -3.42 8.61 5.29
C ALA A 104 -4.76 7.86 5.41
N ALA A 105 -5.83 8.36 4.77
CA ALA A 105 -7.15 7.74 4.85
C ALA A 105 -7.20 6.33 4.23
N GLY A 106 -6.48 6.13 3.12
CA GLY A 106 -6.36 4.84 2.45
C GLY A 106 -5.41 3.87 3.17
N GLN A 107 -4.36 4.40 3.80
CA GLN A 107 -3.39 3.62 4.56
C GLN A 107 -4.01 2.97 5.79
N VAL A 108 -4.82 3.70 6.55
CA VAL A 108 -5.61 3.14 7.67
C VAL A 108 -6.50 1.99 7.18
N GLY A 109 -7.15 2.15 6.02
CA GLY A 109 -8.00 1.12 5.45
C GLY A 109 -7.22 -0.12 4.98
N LEU A 110 -6.07 0.09 4.34
CA LEU A 110 -5.20 -1.01 3.91
C LEU A 110 -4.64 -1.79 5.08
N MET A 111 -4.20 -1.13 6.16
CA MET A 111 -3.68 -1.84 7.32
C MET A 111 -4.76 -2.66 8.02
N ALA A 112 -5.95 -2.09 8.24
CA ALA A 112 -7.07 -2.84 8.82
C ALA A 112 -7.44 -4.07 7.98
N LEU A 113 -7.37 -3.95 6.66
CA LEU A 113 -7.57 -5.08 5.76
C LEU A 113 -6.47 -6.13 5.90
N TYR A 114 -5.19 -5.74 5.91
CA TYR A 114 -4.09 -6.68 6.11
C TYR A 114 -4.19 -7.38 7.47
N GLU A 115 -4.49 -6.66 8.54
CA GLU A 115 -4.69 -7.22 9.87
C GLU A 115 -5.80 -8.28 9.86
N THR A 116 -6.95 -7.97 9.27
CA THR A 116 -8.07 -8.93 9.11
C THR A 116 -7.64 -10.16 8.30
N LEU A 117 -6.90 -9.97 7.21
CA LEU A 117 -6.49 -11.09 6.36
C LEU A 117 -5.45 -11.98 7.04
N PHE A 118 -4.47 -11.38 7.73
CA PHE A 118 -3.42 -12.11 8.42
C PHE A 118 -3.92 -12.82 9.69
N SER A 119 -4.90 -12.24 10.39
CA SER A 119 -5.49 -12.87 11.58
C SER A 119 -6.18 -14.20 11.24
N MET A 120 -6.70 -14.37 10.02
CA MET A 120 -7.25 -15.66 9.56
C MET A 120 -6.21 -16.78 9.51
N TYR A 121 -4.92 -16.45 9.48
CA TYR A 121 -3.80 -17.41 9.47
C TYR A 121 -3.01 -17.42 10.78
N ASP A 122 -3.53 -16.77 11.83
CA ASP A 122 -2.86 -16.58 13.13
C ASP A 122 -1.46 -15.94 12.99
N VAL A 123 -1.34 -15.01 12.05
CA VAL A 123 -0.12 -14.23 11.82
C VAL A 123 -0.36 -12.81 12.29
N ALA A 124 0.43 -12.34 13.25
CA ALA A 124 0.46 -10.93 13.59
C ALA A 124 1.18 -10.12 12.50
N CYS A 125 0.61 -8.99 12.12
CA CYS A 125 1.25 -8.00 11.25
C CYS A 125 1.27 -6.63 11.91
N SER A 126 2.27 -5.82 11.57
CA SER A 126 2.42 -4.46 12.10
C SER A 126 2.69 -3.50 10.95
N GLN A 127 2.22 -2.26 11.12
CA GLN A 127 2.47 -1.18 10.18
C GLN A 127 3.75 -0.45 10.53
N VAL A 128 4.54 -0.12 9.50
CA VAL A 128 5.64 0.84 9.58
C VAL A 128 5.50 1.80 8.42
N GLU A 129 5.55 3.10 8.71
CA GLU A 129 5.66 4.16 7.72
C GLU A 129 7.04 4.80 7.86
N ASP A 130 7.73 4.92 6.74
CA ASP A 130 9.01 5.63 6.68
C ASP A 130 8.88 6.76 5.66
N HIS A 131 9.41 7.92 6.03
CA HIS A 131 9.47 9.09 5.18
C HIS A 131 10.93 9.45 5.02
N HIS A 132 11.48 9.19 3.83
CA HIS A 132 12.85 9.58 3.55
C HIS A 132 12.89 11.11 3.40
N SER A 133 13.15 11.78 4.53
CA SER A 133 13.43 13.21 4.55
C SER A 133 14.85 13.37 4.03
N THR A 134 15.00 13.73 2.76
CA THR A 134 16.27 14.28 2.28
C THR A 134 16.44 15.63 2.97
N ILE A 135 17.31 15.68 3.98
CA ILE A 135 17.77 16.91 4.63
C ILE A 135 18.68 17.65 3.65
#